data_AF-A0A7J2R753-F1
#
_entry.id   AF-A0A7J2R753-F1
#
_cell.length_a   1.000
_cell.length_b   1.000
_cell.length_c   1.000
_cell.angle_alpha   90.00
_cell.angle_beta   90.00
_cell.angle_gamma   90.00
#
_symmetry.space_group_name_H-M   'P 1'
#
loop_
_entity.id
_entity.type
_entity.pdbx_description
1 polymer ?
#
loop_
_entity_poly.entity_id
_entity_poly.type
_entity_poly.pdbx_seq_one_letter_code
_entity_poly.pdbx_strand_id
1 'polypeptide(L)' 'MYNDKMSDKKVPPPPVLPPFIKIKENFCLFHKGDINGEIYTCPSCKTQYCLKCAKKEKLEGKFCVKCKQIIIT' A
#
# COMPACT_ATOMS: atom_id res chain seq x y z
N MET A 1 -54.71 -29.79 18.23
CA MET A 1 -53.50 -29.37 18.98
C MET A 1 -52.36 -29.33 17.96
N TYR A 2 -52.00 -28.15 17.44
CA TYR A 2 -50.95 -28.00 16.44
C TYR A 2 -49.61 -27.84 17.17
N ASN A 3 -48.66 -28.75 16.92
CA ASN A 3 -47.33 -28.71 17.53
C ASN A 3 -46.39 -27.83 16.68
N ASP A 4 -45.94 -26.72 17.28
CA ASP A 4 -44.77 -25.94 16.87
C ASP A 4 -43.50 -26.82 16.89
N LYS A 5 -42.79 -26.92 15.76
CA LYS A 5 -41.42 -27.44 15.73
C LYS A 5 -40.50 -26.36 15.20
N MET A 6 -39.71 -25.84 16.14
CA MET A 6 -38.62 -24.90 15.98
C MET A 6 -37.77 -25.25 14.76
N SER A 7 -37.65 -24.31 13.83
CA SER A 7 -36.65 -24.37 12.77
C SER A 7 -35.30 -23.98 13.37
N ASP A 8 -34.43 -24.96 13.60
CA ASP A 8 -33.01 -24.77 13.89
C ASP A 8 -32.36 -23.98 12.74
N LYS A 9 -32.38 -22.64 12.83
CA LYS A 9 -31.66 -21.76 11.92
C LYS A 9 -30.17 -21.91 12.24
N LYS A 10 -29.54 -22.91 11.63
CA LYS A 10 -28.08 -23.03 11.55
C LYS A 10 -27.56 -21.79 10.85
N VAL A 11 -27.26 -20.76 11.62
CA VAL A 11 -26.59 -19.57 11.12
C VAL A 11 -25.26 -20.02 10.52
N PRO A 12 -24.93 -19.57 9.30
CA PRO A 12 -23.65 -19.92 8.69
C PRO A 12 -22.52 -19.48 9.64
N PRO A 13 -21.44 -20.25 9.72
CA PRO A 13 -20.29 -19.85 10.50
C PRO A 13 -19.83 -18.45 10.06
N PRO A 14 -19.38 -17.61 10.99
CA PRO A 14 -18.90 -16.28 10.64
C PRO A 14 -17.77 -16.38 9.61
N PRO A 15 -17.71 -15.47 8.64
CA PRO A 15 -16.65 -15.45 7.64
C PRO A 15 -15.29 -15.32 8.33
N VAL A 16 -14.41 -16.28 8.08
CA VAL A 16 -13.03 -16.25 8.58
C VAL A 16 -12.25 -15.27 7.70
N LEU A 17 -11.80 -14.15 8.28
CA LEU A 17 -10.92 -13.23 7.58
C LEU A 17 -9.57 -13.89 7.30
N PRO A 18 -9.00 -13.73 6.09
CA PRO A 18 -7.65 -14.22 5.83
C PRO A 18 -6.64 -13.51 6.75
N PRO A 19 -5.50 -14.16 7.05
CA PRO A 19 -4.44 -13.53 7.84
C PRO A 19 -4.00 -12.23 7.16
N PHE A 20 -3.69 -11.22 7.97
CA PHE A 20 -3.17 -9.93 7.50
C PHE A 20 -1.85 -10.15 6.75
N ILE A 21 -1.93 -10.24 5.42
CA ILE A 21 -0.76 -10.22 4.56
C ILE A 21 -0.21 -8.80 4.64
N LYS A 22 0.93 -8.63 5.31
CA LYS A 22 1.71 -7.38 5.22
C LYS A 22 2.21 -7.26 3.78
N ILE A 23 1.45 -6.54 2.96
CA ILE A 23 1.87 -6.12 1.62
C ILE A 23 3.20 -5.40 1.81
N LYS A 24 4.29 -5.90 1.21
CA LYS A 24 5.61 -5.28 1.34
C LYS A 24 5.53 -3.83 0.84
N GLU A 25 5.74 -2.88 1.74
CA GLU A 25 5.62 -1.43 1.47
C GLU A 25 6.85 -0.87 0.71
N ASN A 26 7.87 -1.68 0.47
CA ASN A 26 9.16 -1.26 -0.08
C ASN A 26 9.22 -1.28 -1.61
N PHE A 27 8.30 -0.63 -2.33
CA PHE A 27 8.36 -0.53 -3.80
C PHE A 27 8.65 0.90 -4.29
N CYS A 28 9.67 1.05 -5.13
CA CYS A 28 10.06 2.30 -5.75
C CYS A 28 9.43 2.45 -7.14
N LEU A 29 8.59 3.49 -7.32
CA LEU A 29 7.95 3.74 -8.62
C LEU A 29 8.89 4.30 -9.69
N PHE A 30 10.07 4.84 -9.33
CA PHE A 30 11.01 5.40 -10.29
C PHE A 30 11.75 4.32 -11.09
N HIS A 31 12.29 3.31 -10.41
CA HIS A 31 12.98 2.19 -11.07
C HIS A 31 12.09 0.94 -11.18
N LYS A 32 10.83 1.00 -10.72
CA LYS A 32 9.82 -0.07 -10.78
C LYS A 32 10.29 -1.39 -10.15
N GLY A 33 10.84 -1.31 -8.94
CA GLY A 33 11.29 -2.48 -8.18
C GLY A 33 11.40 -2.15 -6.70
N ASP A 34 11.94 -3.07 -5.91
CA ASP A 34 12.09 -2.86 -4.47
C ASP A 34 12.97 -1.65 -4.13
N ILE A 35 12.64 -0.95 -3.03
CA ILE A 35 13.46 0.16 -2.53
C ILE A 35 14.79 -0.41 -2.04
N ASN A 36 15.88 0.09 -2.62
CA ASN A 36 17.24 -0.32 -2.30
C ASN A 36 17.99 0.82 -1.62
N GLY A 37 18.46 0.57 -0.40
CA GLY A 37 19.24 1.53 0.39
C GLY A 37 18.37 2.55 1.12
N GLU A 38 18.79 3.82 1.09
CA GLU A 38 18.10 4.92 1.79
C GLU A 38 16.73 5.23 1.16
N ILE A 39 15.75 5.44 2.02
CA ILE A 39 14.37 5.74 1.63
C ILE A 39 14.18 7.26 1.61
N TYR A 40 13.84 7.80 0.45
CA TYR A 40 13.28 9.14 0.33
C TYR A 40 11.77 9.07 0.47
N THR A 41 11.22 9.81 1.43
CA THR A 41 9.77 9.95 1.60
C THR A 41 9.35 11.30 1.02
N CYS A 42 8.46 11.29 0.03
CA CYS A 42 7.93 12.52 -0.53
C CYS A 42 7.20 13.33 0.56
N PRO A 43 7.56 14.60 0.80
CA PRO A 43 6.94 15.39 1.86
C PRO A 43 5.47 15.70 1.58
N SER A 44 5.05 15.74 0.32
CA SER A 44 3.67 16.06 -0.06
C SER A 44 2.71 14.87 0.05
N CYS A 45 3.13 13.66 -0.35
CA CYS A 45 2.23 12.49 -0.44
C CYS A 45 2.70 11.27 0.36
N LYS A 46 3.79 11.40 1.12
CA LYS A 46 4.40 10.35 1.95
C LYS A 46 4.78 9.08 1.18
N THR A 47 4.89 9.16 -0.14
CA THR A 47 5.30 8.00 -0.95
C THR A 47 6.79 7.78 -0.80
N GLN A 48 7.16 6.52 -0.60
CA GLN A 48 8.54 6.11 -0.41
C GLN A 48 9.18 5.74 -1.76
N TYR A 49 10.42 6.17 -1.93
CA TYR A 49 11.25 5.95 -3.10
C TYR A 49 12.69 5.66 -2.66
N CYS A 50 13.52 5.16 -3.57
CA CYS A 50 14.97 5.19 -3.35
C CYS A 50 15.46 6.63 -3.34
N LEU A 51 16.28 6.99 -2.35
CA LEU A 51 16.94 8.30 -2.28
C LEU A 51 17.77 8.58 -3.55
N LYS A 52 18.46 7.56 -4.07
CA LYS A 52 19.24 7.66 -5.32
C LYS A 52 18.35 7.99 -6.52
N CYS A 53 17.18 7.36 -6.64
CA CYS A 53 16.23 7.64 -7.72
C CYS A 53 15.66 9.04 -7.59
N ALA A 54 15.26 9.44 -6.39
CA ALA A 54 14.72 10.77 -6.14
C ALA A 54 15.75 11.88 -6.45
N LYS A 55 17.03 11.69 -6.10
CA LYS A 55 18.12 12.61 -6.48
C LYS A 55 18.32 12.70 -7.99
N LYS A 56 18.32 11.56 -8.69
CA LYS A 56 18.44 11.53 -10.16
C LYS A 56 17.29 12.29 -10.81
N GLU A 57 16.06 12.03 -10.37
CA GLU A 57 14.87 12.63 -10.96
C GLU A 57 14.77 14.13 -10.65
N LYS A 58 15.25 14.58 -9.48
CA LYS A 58 15.42 16.01 -9.17
C LYS A 58 16.36 16.70 -10.16
N LEU A 59 17.48 16.07 -10.51
CA LEU A 59 18.44 16.60 -11.49
C LEU A 59 17.83 16.66 -12.91
N GLU A 60 16.96 15.71 -13.26
CA GLU A 60 16.23 15.72 -14.53
C GLU A 60 15.01 16.66 -14.52
N GLY A 61 14.74 17.37 -13.42
CA GLY A 61 13.60 18.28 -13.30
C GLY A 61 12.25 17.58 -13.24
N LYS A 62 12.23 16.30 -12.85
CA LYS A 62 11.00 15.50 -12.75
C LYS A 62 10.33 15.63 -11.40
N PHE A 63 9.04 15.31 -11.40
CA PHE A 63 8.15 15.41 -10.25
C PHE A 63 7.87 14.04 -9.63
N CYS A 64 7.37 14.04 -8.40
CA CYS A 64 6.88 12.85 -7.73
C CYS A 64 5.82 12.13 -8.58
N VAL A 65 6.02 10.83 -8.82
CA VAL A 65 5.11 10.01 -9.66
C VAL A 65 3.67 10.03 -9.14
N LYS A 66 3.47 10.08 -7.82
CA LYS A 66 2.14 9.97 -7.21
C LYS A 66 1.39 11.30 -7.14
N CYS A 67 2.04 12.38 -6.69
CA CYS A 67 1.38 13.69 -6.49
C CYS A 67 1.80 14.79 -7.45
N LYS A 68 2.73 14.50 -8.38
CA LYS A 68 3.27 15.45 -9.36
C LYS A 68 3.87 16.72 -8.73
N GLN A 69 4.28 16.65 -7.46
CA GLN A 69 4.98 17.73 -6.76
C GLN A 69 6.49 17.64 -6.95
N ILE A 70 7.20 18.74 -6.75
CA ILE A 70 8.66 18.80 -6.90
C ILE A 70 9.33 17.84 -5.90
N ILE A 71 10.37 17.15 -6.37
CA ILE A 71 11.20 16.31 -5.50
C ILE A 71 12.21 17.20 -4.79
N ILE A 72 12.06 17.31 -3.48
CA ILE A 72 12.93 18.10 -2.61
C ILE A 72 13.79 17.10 -1.82
N THR A 73 14.87 16.63 -2.45
CA THR A 73 15.90 15.76 -1.83
C THR A 73 17.13 16.53 -1.40
#